data_AF-A0A2J8A5Q8-F1
#
_entry.id   AF-A0A2J8A5Q8-F1
#
_cell.length_a   1.000
_cell.length_b   1.000
_cell.length_c   1.000
_cell.angle_alpha   90.00
_cell.angle_beta   90.00
_cell.angle_gamma   90.00
#
_symmetry.space_group_name_H-M   'P 1'
#
loop_
_entity.id
_entity.type
_entity.pdbx_description
1 polymer ?
#
loop_
_entity_poly.entity_id
_entity_poly.type
_entity_poly.pdbx_seq_one_letter_code
_entity_poly.pdbx_strand_id
1 'polypeptide(L)' 'MMIGERLYPQVAELQPELAGKITGMLLEMDNAELLMLLESSEALVSKVDEAIAVLKQHNVIPEAIAA' A
#
# COMPACT_ATOMS: atom_id res chain seq x y z
N MET A 1 16.61 6.68 -0.30
CA MET A 1 15.80 5.53 -0.78
C MET A 1 15.66 4.49 0.35
N MET A 2 15.05 4.84 1.49
CA MET A 2 14.92 3.87 2.61
C MET A 2 13.50 3.72 3.16
N ILE A 3 12.56 4.60 2.77
CA ILE A 3 11.18 4.54 3.25
C ILE A 3 10.45 3.36 2.61
N GLY A 4 10.62 3.14 1.29
CA GLY A 4 10.01 2.00 0.59
C GLY A 4 10.42 0.64 1.14
N GLU A 5 11.68 0.46 1.52
CA GLU A 5 12.17 -0.81 2.08
C GLU A 5 11.61 -1.09 3.48
N ARG A 6 11.23 -0.04 4.23
CA ARG A 6 10.56 -0.18 5.54
C ARG A 6 9.06 -0.32 5.42
N LEU A 7 8.46 0.34 4.42
CA LEU A 7 7.03 0.31 4.17
C LEU A 7 6.59 -1.01 3.54
N TYR A 8 7.39 -1.54 2.62
CA TYR A 8 7.10 -2.79 1.91
C TYR A 8 6.74 -3.97 2.83
N PRO A 9 7.55 -4.33 3.85
CA PRO A 9 7.19 -5.44 4.72
C PRO A 9 5.88 -5.21 5.48
N GLN A 10 5.59 -3.97 5.91
CA GLN A 10 4.33 -3.66 6.60
C GLN A 10 3.11 -3.79 5.67
N VAL A 11 3.25 -3.34 4.42
CA VAL A 11 2.20 -3.53 3.40
C VAL A 11 2.08 -5.02 3.04
N ALA A 12 3.18 -5.76 2.97
CA ALA A 12 3.17 -7.19 2.66
C ALA A 12 2.52 -8.05 3.75
N GLU A 13 2.54 -7.62 5.01
CA GLU A 13 1.77 -8.25 6.09
C GLU A 13 0.25 -8.09 5.89
N LEU A 14 -0.17 -6.96 5.31
CA LEU A 14 -1.60 -6.67 5.05
C LEU A 14 -2.08 -7.27 3.73
N GLN A 15 -1.28 -7.15 2.67
CA GLN A 15 -1.62 -7.63 1.34
C GLN A 15 -0.37 -8.09 0.58
N PRO A 16 0.09 -9.35 0.80
CA PRO A 16 1.33 -9.86 0.23
C PRO A 16 1.31 -9.92 -1.31
N GLU A 17 0.16 -10.22 -1.92
CA GLU A 17 0.05 -10.37 -3.38
C GLU A 17 0.18 -9.05 -4.14
N LEU A 18 -0.22 -7.93 -3.50
CA LEU A 18 -0.20 -6.60 -4.11
C LEU A 18 0.81 -5.66 -3.45
N ALA A 19 1.61 -6.17 -2.51
CA ALA A 19 2.53 -5.39 -1.71
C ALA A 19 3.44 -4.49 -2.55
N GLY A 20 4.00 -5.01 -3.64
CA GLY A 20 4.86 -4.23 -4.53
C GLY A 20 4.12 -3.08 -5.25
N LYS A 21 2.89 -3.33 -5.73
CA LYS A 21 2.08 -2.31 -6.41
C LYS A 21 1.61 -1.24 -5.44
N ILE A 22 1.07 -1.66 -4.29
CA ILE A 22 0.56 -0.75 -3.25
C ILE A 22 1.72 0.08 -2.68
N THR A 23 2.85 -0.55 -2.33
CA THR A 23 4.04 0.19 -1.88
C THR A 23 4.50 1.19 -2.93
N GLY A 24 4.52 0.82 -4.22
CA GLY A 24 4.84 1.73 -5.30
C GLY A 24 3.90 2.95 -5.36
N MET A 25 2.59 2.74 -5.22
CA MET A 25 1.59 3.81 -5.19
C MET A 25 1.74 4.71 -3.96
N LEU A 26 1.97 4.14 -2.78
CA LEU A 26 2.16 4.93 -1.56
C LEU A 26 3.44 5.77 -1.64
N LEU A 27 4.49 5.28 -2.31
CA LEU A 27 5.74 6.02 -2.51
C LEU A 27 5.60 7.27 -3.41
N GLU A 28 4.46 7.46 -4.08
CA GLU A 28 4.14 8.70 -4.78
C GLU A 28 3.66 9.81 -3.82
N MET A 29 3.38 9.49 -2.55
CA MET A 29 2.99 10.44 -1.51
C MET A 29 4.19 11.23 -0.96
N ASP A 30 3.90 12.33 -0.26
CA ASP A 30 4.93 13.13 0.39
C ASP A 30 5.63 12.37 1.52
N ASN A 31 6.93 12.63 1.72
CA ASN A 31 7.72 11.98 2.77
C ASN A 31 7.11 12.13 4.18
N ALA A 32 6.43 13.25 4.45
CA ALA A 32 5.77 13.48 5.74
C ALA A 32 4.59 12.52 5.96
N GLU A 33 3.79 12.28 4.92
CA GLU A 33 2.68 11.33 4.99
C GLU A 33 3.20 9.90 5.12
N LEU A 34 4.23 9.55 4.33
CA LEU A 34 4.87 8.23 4.42
C LEU A 34 5.44 7.93 5.83
N LEU A 35 6.02 8.94 6.49
CA LEU A 35 6.47 8.80 7.88
C LEU A 35 5.30 8.55 8.83
N MET A 36 4.18 9.25 8.66
CA MET A 36 2.97 9.01 9.44
C MET A 36 2.44 7.58 9.24
N LEU A 37 2.48 7.03 8.02
CA LEU A 37 2.07 5.65 7.76
C LEU A 37 2.98 4.64 8.47
N LEU A 38 4.28 4.92 8.57
CA LEU A 38 5.21 4.07 9.32
C LEU A 38 5.00 4.14 10.85
N GLU A 39 4.49 5.27 11.35
CA GLU A 39 4.20 5.48 12.78
C GLU A 39 2.80 5.02 13.20
N SER A 40 1.84 4.96 12.27
CA SER A 40 0.45 4.60 12.52
C SER A 40 -0.01 3.45 11.64
N SER A 41 -0.12 2.26 12.24
CA SER A 41 -0.65 1.08 11.55
C SER A 41 -2.10 1.26 11.08
N GLU A 42 -2.93 2.02 11.81
CA GLU A 42 -4.30 2.31 11.40
C GLU A 42 -4.33 3.17 10.12
N ALA A 43 -3.47 4.20 10.06
CA ALA A 43 -3.34 5.03 8.87
C ALA A 43 -2.81 4.23 7.67
N LEU A 44 -1.84 3.34 7.91
CA LEU A 44 -1.33 2.44 6.89
C LEU A 44 -2.43 1.52 6.33
N VAL A 45 -3.20 0.86 7.19
CA VAL A 45 -4.30 -0.01 6.77
C VAL A 45 -5.31 0.75 5.91
N SER A 46 -5.76 1.93 6.36
CA SER A 46 -6.67 2.77 5.58
C SER A 46 -6.11 3.10 4.20
N LYS A 47 -4.81 3.43 4.10
CA LYS A 47 -4.17 3.76 2.82
C LYS A 47 -3.97 2.55 1.93
N VAL A 48 -3.69 1.38 2.51
CA VAL A 48 -3.63 0.11 1.78
C VAL A 48 -5.00 -0.22 1.19
N ASP A 49 -6.08 -0.05 1.94
CA ASP A 49 -7.45 -0.28 1.45
C ASP A 49 -7.84 0.68 0.33
N GLU A 50 -7.51 1.97 0.47
CA GLU A 50 -7.70 2.97 -0.60
C GLU A 50 -6.92 2.58 -1.87
N ALA A 51 -5.65 2.19 -1.73
CA ALA A 51 -4.83 1.76 -2.86
C ALA A 51 -5.39 0.50 -3.54
N ILE A 52 -5.90 -0.46 -2.76
CA ILE A 52 -6.58 -1.65 -3.29
C ILE A 52 -7.83 -1.24 -4.06
N ALA A 53 -8.65 -0.32 -3.54
CA ALA A 53 -9.85 0.15 -4.22
C ALA A 53 -9.52 0.82 -5.57
N VAL A 54 -8.48 1.66 -5.62
CA VAL A 54 -8.01 2.29 -6.85
C VAL A 54 -7.49 1.25 -7.86
N LEU A 55 -6.70 0.28 -7.39
CA LEU A 55 -6.19 -0.80 -8.23
C LEU A 55 -7.31 -1.68 -8.81
N LYS A 56 -8.38 -1.90 -8.04
CA LYS A 56 -9.61 -2.58 -8.51
C LYS A 56 -10.31 -1.75 -9.59
N GLN A 57 -10.48 -0.44 -9.38
CA GLN A 57 -11.12 0.45 -10.34
C GLN A 57 -10.36 0.58 -11.66
N HIS A 58 -9.03 0.51 -11.62
CA HIS A 58 -8.19 0.56 -12.83
C HIS A 58 -8.03 -0.82 -13.52
N ASN A 59 -8.77 -1.84 -13.09
CA ASN A 59 -8.70 -3.21 -13.64
C ASN A 59 -7.28 -3.81 -13.60
N VAL A 60 -6.44 -3.32 -12.70
CA VAL A 60 -5.03 -3.75 -12.56
C VAL A 60 -4.93 -5.08 -11.80
N ILE A 61 -6.00 -5.46 -11.09
CA ILE A 61 -6.10 -6.71 -10.34
C ILE A 61 -7.12 -7.63 -11.03
N PRO A 62 -6.76 -8.89 -11.34
CA PRO A 62 -7.72 -9.89 -11.75
C PRO A 62 -8.76 -10.12 -10.64
N GLU A 63 -10.03 -10.24 -11.02
CA GLU A 63 -11.19 -10.45 -10.12
C GLU A 63 -11.00 -11.62 -9.12
N ALA A 64 -10.07 -12.54 -9.39
CA ALA A 64 -9.74 -13.70 -8.57
C ALA A 64 -9.06 -13.39 -7.21
N ILE A 65 -8.44 -12.22 -7.03
CA ILE A 65 -7.85 -11.81 -5.73
C ILE A 65 -8.90 -11.08 -4.86
N ALA A 66 -10.07 -10.75 -5.41
CA ALA A 66 -11.10 -9.96 -4.74
C ALA A 66 -12.15 -10.79 -3.97
N ALA A 67 -11.97 -12.11 -3.87
CA ALA A 67 -12.93 -13.05 -3.28
C ALA A 67 -12.52 -13.51 -1.87
#